data_AF-A0A928NMG3-F1
#
_entry.id   AF-A0A928NMG3-F1
#
_cell.length_a   1.000
_cell.length_b   1.000
_cell.length_c   1.000
_cell.angle_alpha   90.00
_cell.angle_beta   90.00
_cell.angle_gamma   90.00
#
_symmetry.space_group_name_H-M   'P 1'
#
loop_
_entity.id
_entity.type
_entity.pdbx_description
1 polymer ?
#
loop_
_entity_poly.entity_id
_entity_poly.type
_entity_poly.pdbx_seq_one_letter_code
_entity_poly.pdbx_strand_id
1 'polypeptide(L)'
;MNIKRIWLIIPALLMPYVVLTALAVIMFSADNEFCGFIMDEVLGGNALWIVPILLMYSFVAMILSALCLIMGIKGNWEALPVAKMTMIIKLIQIPAYVVIFLLSAIFIMMIFTIGFAIAFAFFDFLTLLMSGMLGILSVVQAIRNGKVSFKESWWVILLQFIYCADVVATVIFYVKLKKVNAKEPETVQKVTNAEMIDWIPNC
;
A
#
# COMPACT_ATOMS: atom_id res chain seq x y z
N MET A 1 -1.66 -7.24 13.63
CA MET A 1 -1.82 -8.06 12.41
C MET A 1 -0.90 -9.27 12.54
N ASN A 2 -1.41 -10.49 12.38
CA ASN A 2 -0.60 -11.71 12.49
C ASN A 2 0.52 -11.74 11.44
N ILE A 3 1.74 -12.12 11.83
CA ILE A 3 2.94 -12.16 10.96
C ILE A 3 2.69 -12.96 9.66
N LYS A 4 1.87 -14.02 9.76
CA LYS A 4 1.48 -14.89 8.64
C LYS A 4 0.71 -14.18 7.51
N ARG A 5 0.10 -13.02 7.79
CA ARG A 5 -0.73 -12.28 6.83
C ARG A 5 0.06 -11.22 6.06
N ILE A 6 1.26 -10.89 6.51
CA ILE A 6 2.17 -9.95 5.84
C ILE A 6 2.56 -10.49 4.45
N TRP A 7 2.69 -11.81 4.31
CA TRP A 7 3.01 -12.48 3.05
C TRP A 7 2.06 -12.15 1.90
N LEU A 8 0.78 -11.86 2.17
CA LEU A 8 -0.19 -11.51 1.12
C LEU A 8 0.04 -10.11 0.55
N ILE A 9 0.77 -9.26 1.28
CA ILE A 9 0.95 -7.84 0.96
C ILE A 9 2.32 -7.59 0.30
N ILE A 10 3.29 -8.48 0.52
CA ILE A 10 4.64 -8.36 -0.04
C ILE A 10 4.63 -8.17 -1.56
N PRO A 11 3.85 -8.91 -2.36
CA PRO A 11 3.88 -8.74 -3.81
C PRO A 11 3.42 -7.35 -4.26
N ALA A 12 2.37 -6.81 -3.62
CA ALA A 12 1.88 -5.45 -3.89
C ALA A 12 2.87 -4.38 -3.42
N LEU A 13 3.55 -4.61 -2.28
CA LEU A 13 4.61 -3.72 -1.79
C LEU A 13 5.77 -3.61 -2.79
N LEU A 14 6.20 -4.75 -3.34
CA LEU A 14 7.36 -4.84 -4.24
C LEU A 14 7.06 -4.40 -5.67
N MET A 15 5.78 -4.30 -6.06
CA MET A 15 5.37 -4.00 -7.43
C MET A 15 6.11 -2.83 -8.12
N PRO A 16 6.23 -1.62 -7.53
CA PRO A 16 6.93 -0.51 -8.20
C PRO A 16 8.44 -0.78 -8.34
N TYR A 17 9.02 -1.58 -7.44
CA TYR A 17 10.40 -2.02 -7.54
C TYR A 17 10.60 -3.06 -8.66
N VAL A 18 9.64 -3.97 -8.84
CA VAL A 18 9.69 -4.95 -9.94
C VAL A 18 9.62 -4.25 -11.30
N VAL A 19 8.82 -3.18 -11.42
CA VAL A 19 8.77 -2.35 -12.64
C VAL A 19 10.12 -1.66 -12.91
N LEU A 20 10.77 -1.11 -11.87
CA LEU A 20 12.09 -0.51 -12.02
C LEU A 20 13.17 -1.54 -12.39
N THR A 21 13.15 -2.72 -11.78
CA THR A 21 14.06 -3.82 -12.13
C THR A 21 13.85 -4.28 -13.57
N ALA A 22 12.60 -4.38 -14.02
CA ALA A 22 12.28 -4.73 -15.40
C ALA A 22 12.88 -3.71 -16.39
N LEU A 23 12.78 -2.41 -16.10
CA LEU A 23 13.44 -1.41 -16.93
C LEU A 23 14.96 -1.53 -16.85
N ALA A 24 15.53 -1.74 -15.67
CA ALA A 24 16.98 -1.88 -15.51
C ALA A 24 17.53 -3.05 -16.35
N VAL A 25 16.81 -4.17 -16.42
CA VAL A 25 17.17 -5.30 -17.29
C VAL A 25 17.16 -4.89 -18.76
N ILE A 26 16.18 -4.09 -19.21
CA ILE A 26 16.13 -3.62 -20.60
C ILE A 26 17.29 -2.66 -20.92
N MET A 27 17.62 -1.75 -20.01
CA MET A 27 18.60 -0.69 -20.28
C MET A 27 20.04 -1.11 -20.06
N PHE A 28 20.30 -2.01 -19.11
CA PHE A 28 21.66 -2.37 -18.68
C PHE A 28 22.06 -3.82 -19.02
N SER A 29 21.28 -4.55 -19.82
CA SER A 29 21.62 -5.93 -20.19
C SER A 29 22.96 -6.06 -20.91
N ALA A 30 23.40 -5.04 -21.66
CA ALA A 30 24.67 -5.06 -22.37
C ALA A 30 25.89 -4.84 -21.45
N ASP A 31 25.74 -4.03 -20.41
CA ASP A 31 26.86 -3.56 -19.57
C ASP A 31 26.94 -4.27 -18.21
N ASN A 32 25.86 -4.96 -17.80
CA ASN A 32 25.75 -5.58 -16.48
C ASN A 32 25.52 -7.09 -16.61
N GLU A 33 26.45 -7.90 -16.10
CA GLU A 33 26.42 -9.37 -16.19
C GLU A 33 25.12 -9.97 -15.62
N PHE A 34 24.58 -9.42 -14.53
CA PHE A 34 23.34 -9.91 -13.94
C PHE A 34 22.12 -9.58 -14.81
N CYS A 35 22.06 -8.37 -15.38
CA CYS A 35 20.98 -7.98 -16.29
C CYS A 35 21.06 -8.75 -17.62
N GLY A 36 22.28 -8.98 -18.12
CA GLY A 36 22.56 -9.82 -19.30
C GLY A 36 22.09 -11.26 -19.07
N PHE A 37 22.44 -11.86 -17.92
CA PHE A 37 21.97 -13.18 -17.54
C PHE A 37 20.42 -13.29 -17.55
N ILE A 38 19.72 -12.29 -16.98
CA ILE A 38 18.25 -12.30 -17.02
C ILE A 38 17.73 -12.16 -18.47
N MET A 39 18.33 -11.29 -19.28
CA MET A 39 17.92 -11.10 -20.67
C MET A 39 18.12 -12.37 -21.50
N ASP A 40 19.27 -13.02 -21.37
CA ASP A 40 19.66 -14.11 -22.25
C ASP A 40 19.08 -15.46 -21.79
N GLU A 41 19.20 -15.79 -20.50
CA GLU A 41 18.79 -17.11 -19.98
C GLU A 41 17.32 -17.14 -19.56
N VAL A 42 16.81 -16.08 -18.93
CA VAL A 42 15.43 -16.06 -18.43
C VAL A 42 14.45 -15.57 -19.50
N LEU A 43 14.84 -14.56 -20.28
CA LEU A 43 13.98 -13.95 -21.30
C LEU A 43 14.29 -14.45 -22.72
N GLY A 44 15.26 -15.34 -22.90
CA GLY A 44 15.60 -15.93 -24.20
C GLY A 44 16.08 -14.91 -25.23
N GLY A 45 16.72 -13.83 -24.78
CA GLY A 45 17.17 -12.71 -25.59
C GLY A 45 16.07 -11.76 -26.07
N ASN A 46 14.82 -11.94 -25.62
CA ASN A 46 13.69 -11.13 -26.06
C ASN A 46 13.06 -10.33 -24.92
N ALA A 47 13.36 -9.02 -24.88
CA ALA A 47 12.84 -8.08 -23.91
C ALA A 47 11.29 -8.00 -23.88
N LEU A 48 10.59 -8.40 -24.94
CA LEU A 48 9.11 -8.38 -24.97
C LEU A 48 8.48 -9.32 -23.95
N TRP A 49 9.19 -10.38 -23.51
CA TRP A 49 8.71 -11.28 -22.45
C TRP A 49 8.52 -10.60 -21.10
N ILE A 50 9.16 -9.46 -20.87
CA ILE A 50 9.01 -8.68 -19.63
C ILE A 50 7.57 -8.22 -19.44
N VAL A 51 6.88 -7.81 -20.52
CA VAL A 51 5.51 -7.30 -20.44
C VAL A 51 4.52 -8.35 -19.90
N PRO A 52 4.39 -9.56 -20.49
CA PRO A 52 3.50 -10.57 -19.94
C PRO A 52 3.91 -11.03 -18.54
N ILE A 53 5.22 -11.07 -18.21
CA ILE A 53 5.68 -11.40 -16.85
C ILE A 53 5.22 -10.35 -15.83
N LEU A 54 5.39 -9.07 -16.14
CA LEU A 54 4.92 -7.96 -15.30
C LEU A 54 3.40 -7.99 -15.13
N LEU A 55 2.66 -8.29 -16.20
CA LEU A 55 1.20 -8.45 -16.13
C LEU A 55 0.82 -9.61 -15.22
N MET A 56 1.42 -10.79 -15.40
CA MET A 56 1.15 -11.95 -14.53
C MET A 56 1.44 -11.64 -13.06
N TYR A 57 2.60 -11.03 -12.77
CA TYR A 57 2.96 -10.60 -11.42
C TYR A 57 1.91 -9.62 -10.87
N SER A 58 1.49 -8.64 -11.67
CA SER A 58 0.46 -7.67 -11.29
C SER A 58 -0.88 -8.35 -10.96
N PHE A 59 -1.32 -9.30 -11.79
CA PHE A 59 -2.55 -10.04 -11.54
C PHE A 59 -2.48 -10.83 -10.24
N VAL A 60 -1.37 -11.54 -9.98
CA VAL A 60 -1.17 -12.29 -8.74
C VAL A 60 -1.19 -11.35 -7.53
N ALA A 61 -0.46 -10.24 -7.58
CA ALA A 61 -0.42 -9.24 -6.50
C ALA A 61 -1.80 -8.61 -6.24
N MET A 62 -2.60 -8.41 -7.29
CA MET A 62 -3.97 -7.89 -7.17
C MET A 62 -4.88 -8.89 -6.48
N ILE A 63 -4.83 -10.17 -6.89
CA ILE A 63 -5.60 -11.25 -6.25
C ILE A 63 -5.24 -11.36 -4.76
N LEU A 64 -3.94 -11.33 -4.42
CA LEU A 64 -3.50 -11.43 -3.02
C LEU A 64 -3.94 -10.21 -2.19
N SER A 65 -3.90 -9.01 -2.77
CA SER A 65 -4.42 -7.78 -2.14
C SER A 65 -5.93 -7.86 -1.90
N ALA A 66 -6.68 -8.41 -2.86
CA ALA A 66 -8.11 -8.69 -2.74
C ALA A 66 -8.43 -9.71 -1.65
N LEU A 67 -7.69 -10.82 -1.60
CA LEU A 67 -7.83 -11.82 -0.55
C LEU A 67 -7.52 -11.22 0.83
N CYS A 68 -6.49 -10.38 0.94
CA CYS A 68 -6.16 -9.66 2.17
C CYS A 68 -7.33 -8.76 2.62
N LEU A 69 -7.91 -7.99 1.70
CA LEU A 69 -9.11 -7.18 1.97
C LEU A 69 -10.26 -8.05 2.48
N ILE A 70 -10.60 -9.13 1.78
CA ILE A 70 -11.73 -10.01 2.15
C ILE A 70 -11.50 -10.67 3.51
N MET A 71 -10.31 -11.19 3.77
CA MET A 71 -9.94 -11.79 5.06
C MET A 71 -9.93 -10.76 6.19
N GLY A 72 -9.57 -9.52 5.86
CA GLY A 72 -9.61 -8.37 6.74
C GLY A 72 -11.03 -8.01 7.13
N ILE A 73 -11.93 -7.91 6.16
CA ILE A 73 -13.36 -7.61 6.39
C ILE A 73 -14.06 -8.74 7.15
N LYS A 74 -13.76 -10.01 6.85
CA LYS A 74 -14.35 -11.15 7.57
C LYS A 74 -13.78 -11.33 8.98
N GLY A 75 -12.54 -10.90 9.21
CA GLY A 75 -11.90 -10.96 10.52
C GLY A 75 -12.16 -9.71 11.35
N ASN A 76 -12.07 -9.82 12.68
CA ASN A 76 -12.09 -8.66 13.58
C ASN A 76 -10.65 -8.19 13.81
N TRP A 77 -10.03 -7.54 12.82
CA TRP A 77 -8.65 -7.06 12.98
C TRP A 77 -8.66 -5.70 13.67
N GLU A 78 -7.66 -5.47 14.50
CA GLU A 78 -7.47 -4.16 15.11
C GLU A 78 -7.12 -3.09 14.07
N ALA A 79 -7.84 -1.96 14.11
CA ALA A 79 -7.68 -0.86 13.16
C ALA A 79 -6.29 -0.21 13.18
N LEU A 80 -5.68 -0.02 14.35
CA LEU A 80 -4.41 0.71 14.48
C LEU A 80 -3.22 -0.04 13.86
N PRO A 81 -3.00 -1.35 14.13
CA PRO A 81 -1.97 -2.12 13.44
C PRO A 81 -2.17 -2.15 11.92
N VAL A 82 -3.42 -2.24 11.44
CA VAL A 82 -3.72 -2.28 10.01
C VAL A 82 -3.38 -0.94 9.35
N ALA A 83 -3.84 0.18 9.94
CA ALA A 83 -3.51 1.52 9.45
C ALA A 83 -1.99 1.80 9.47
N LYS A 84 -1.27 1.33 10.51
CA LYS A 84 0.19 1.43 10.58
C LYS A 84 0.85 0.69 9.41
N MET A 85 0.41 -0.52 9.11
CA MET A 85 0.97 -1.31 8.02
C MET A 85 0.71 -0.67 6.65
N THR A 86 -0.51 -0.23 6.38
CA THR A 86 -0.84 0.49 5.14
C THR A 86 0.02 1.75 4.97
N MET A 87 0.24 2.50 6.05
CA MET A 87 1.13 3.66 6.04
C MET A 87 2.57 3.26 5.69
N ILE A 88 3.13 2.24 6.36
CA ILE A 88 4.49 1.76 6.10
C ILE A 88 4.66 1.33 4.64
N ILE A 89 3.68 0.60 4.08
CA ILE A 89 3.72 0.14 2.69
C ILE A 89 3.81 1.32 1.73
N LYS A 90 2.92 2.30 1.88
CA LYS A 90 2.91 3.49 1.03
C LYS A 90 4.20 4.28 1.16
N LEU A 91 4.74 4.43 2.39
CA LEU A 91 6.02 5.09 2.63
C LEU A 91 7.21 4.37 1.96
N ILE A 92 7.26 3.04 2.04
CA ILE A 92 8.30 2.24 1.39
C ILE A 92 8.21 2.36 -0.13
N GLN A 93 7.04 2.60 -0.72
CA GLN A 93 6.92 2.73 -2.17
C GLN A 93 7.35 4.12 -2.69
N ILE A 94 7.41 5.15 -1.84
CA ILE A 94 7.77 6.53 -2.26
C ILE A 94 9.07 6.60 -3.05
N PRO A 95 10.20 5.99 -2.62
CA PRO A 95 11.45 6.09 -3.37
C PRO A 95 11.32 5.55 -4.79
N ALA A 96 10.65 4.41 -4.97
CA ALA A 96 10.42 3.83 -6.29
C ALA A 96 9.54 4.75 -7.15
N TYR A 97 8.45 5.27 -6.58
CA TYR A 97 7.56 6.20 -7.28
C TYR A 97 8.24 7.49 -7.73
N VAL A 98 9.15 8.04 -6.91
CA VAL A 98 9.94 9.23 -7.29
C VAL A 98 10.82 8.91 -8.49
N VAL A 99 11.49 7.74 -8.51
CA VAL A 99 12.32 7.32 -9.65
C VAL A 99 11.47 7.11 -10.90
N ILE A 100 10.34 6.39 -10.79
CA ILE A 100 9.43 6.14 -11.93
C ILE A 100 8.91 7.48 -12.49
N PHE A 101 8.55 8.43 -11.64
CA PHE A 101 8.07 9.74 -12.07
C PHE A 101 9.14 10.53 -12.83
N LEU A 102 10.35 10.62 -12.29
CA LEU A 102 11.46 11.33 -12.94
C LEU A 102 11.82 10.68 -14.29
N LEU A 103 11.84 9.35 -14.34
CA LEU A 103 12.19 8.60 -15.53
C LEU A 103 11.09 8.68 -16.60
N SER A 104 9.83 8.69 -16.18
CA SER A 104 8.68 8.97 -17.06
C SER A 104 8.80 10.37 -17.68
N ALA A 105 9.18 11.39 -16.91
CA ALA A 105 9.37 12.74 -17.44
C ALA A 105 10.48 12.78 -18.51
N ILE A 106 11.60 12.07 -18.28
CA ILE A 106 12.69 11.94 -19.25
C ILE A 106 12.19 11.23 -20.52
N PHE A 107 11.47 10.12 -20.38
CA PHE A 107 10.96 9.35 -21.51
C PHE A 107 9.88 10.06 -22.32
N ILE A 108 9.11 10.98 -21.72
CA ILE A 108 8.14 11.82 -22.45
C ILE A 108 8.87 12.87 -23.31
N MET A 109 9.99 13.42 -22.83
CA MET A 109 10.80 14.37 -23.62
C MET A 109 11.46 13.71 -24.84
N MET A 110 11.75 12.41 -24.76
CA MET A 110 12.32 11.62 -25.84
C MET A 110 11.18 10.95 -26.65
N ILE A 111 10.84 11.51 -27.81
CA ILE A 111 9.69 11.10 -28.64
C ILE A 111 9.63 9.57 -28.90
N PHE A 112 10.78 8.91 -29.04
CA PHE A 112 10.86 7.47 -29.31
C PHE A 112 10.59 6.56 -28.10
N THR A 113 10.56 7.10 -26.87
CA THR A 113 10.38 6.31 -25.62
C THR A 113 9.02 6.49 -24.96
N ILE A 114 8.07 7.12 -25.63
CA ILE A 114 6.73 7.39 -25.06
C ILE A 114 6.00 6.12 -24.60
N GLY A 115 6.26 4.97 -25.24
CA GLY A 115 5.71 3.68 -24.84
C GLY A 115 6.08 3.28 -23.40
N PHE A 116 7.30 3.61 -22.94
CA PHE A 116 7.73 3.34 -21.57
C PHE A 116 6.98 4.22 -20.56
N ALA A 117 6.75 5.50 -20.87
CA ALA A 117 5.98 6.38 -20.01
C ALA A 117 4.51 5.92 -19.87
N ILE A 118 3.90 5.42 -20.96
CA ILE A 118 2.55 4.83 -20.92
C ILE A 118 2.55 3.56 -20.05
N ALA A 119 3.54 2.68 -20.21
CA ALA A 119 3.66 1.47 -19.41
C ALA A 119 3.83 1.80 -17.90
N PHE A 120 4.65 2.79 -17.57
CA PHE A 120 4.83 3.27 -16.20
C PHE A 120 3.54 3.82 -15.60
N ALA A 121 2.83 4.68 -16.32
CA ALA A 121 1.53 5.17 -15.87
C ALA A 121 0.53 4.02 -15.63
N PHE A 122 0.53 3.01 -16.50
CA PHE A 122 -0.34 1.84 -16.36
C PHE A 122 0.00 1.01 -15.10
N PHE A 123 1.27 0.64 -14.90
CA PHE A 123 1.67 -0.15 -13.73
C PHE A 123 1.61 0.64 -12.41
N ASP A 124 1.83 1.95 -12.44
CA ASP A 124 1.60 2.82 -11.29
C ASP A 124 0.13 2.84 -10.90
N PHE A 125 -0.78 2.93 -11.87
CA PHE A 125 -2.21 2.82 -11.62
C PHE A 125 -2.58 1.47 -10.98
N LEU A 126 -2.02 0.35 -11.46
CA LEU A 126 -2.25 -0.96 -10.85
C LEU A 126 -1.75 -1.02 -9.39
N THR A 127 -0.58 -0.45 -9.13
CA THR A 127 -0.01 -0.41 -7.76
C THR A 127 -0.84 0.48 -6.83
N LEU A 128 -1.38 1.59 -7.36
CA LEU A 128 -2.31 2.46 -6.66
C LEU A 128 -3.60 1.72 -6.29
N LEU A 129 -4.15 0.90 -7.20
CA LEU A 129 -5.31 0.06 -6.89
C LEU A 129 -5.00 -0.93 -5.76
N MET A 130 -3.89 -1.65 -5.84
CA MET A 130 -3.49 -2.63 -4.81
C MET A 130 -3.31 -1.99 -3.43
N SER A 131 -2.55 -0.89 -3.36
CA SER A 131 -2.31 -0.18 -2.10
C SER A 131 -3.57 0.54 -1.60
N GLY A 132 -4.44 0.99 -2.51
CA GLY A 132 -5.75 1.58 -2.22
C GLY A 132 -6.69 0.60 -1.53
N MET A 133 -6.72 -0.67 -1.98
CA MET A 133 -7.49 -1.72 -1.31
C MET A 133 -7.05 -1.93 0.15
N LEU A 134 -5.75 -1.88 0.44
CA LEU A 134 -5.23 -1.96 1.80
C LEU A 134 -5.56 -0.72 2.64
N GLY A 135 -5.67 0.45 2.00
CA GLY A 135 -6.18 1.66 2.65
C GLY A 135 -7.66 1.57 3.00
N ILE A 136 -8.50 1.09 2.07
CA ILE A 136 -9.91 0.80 2.34
C ILE A 136 -10.05 -0.17 3.51
N LEU A 137 -9.24 -1.24 3.54
CA LEU A 137 -9.25 -2.19 4.64
C LEU A 137 -9.03 -1.49 5.99
N SER A 138 -8.05 -0.58 6.07
CA SER A 138 -7.76 0.15 7.30
C SER A 138 -8.94 1.03 7.76
N VAL A 139 -9.65 1.64 6.82
CA VAL A 139 -10.84 2.46 7.09
C VAL A 139 -12.01 1.59 7.56
N VAL A 140 -12.27 0.47 6.87
CA VAL A 140 -13.34 -0.46 7.26
C VAL A 140 -13.12 -0.99 8.66
N GLN A 141 -11.90 -1.40 9.02
CA GLN A 141 -11.62 -1.88 10.38
C GLN A 141 -11.73 -0.77 11.42
N ALA A 142 -11.38 0.48 11.07
CA ALA A 142 -11.57 1.60 11.98
C ALA A 142 -13.06 1.89 12.27
N ILE A 143 -13.92 1.77 11.26
CA ILE A 143 -15.37 1.91 11.42
C ILE A 143 -15.94 0.76 12.27
N ARG A 144 -15.55 -0.48 11.97
CA ARG A 144 -16.01 -1.66 12.71
C ARG A 144 -15.56 -1.67 14.16
N ASN A 145 -14.39 -1.12 14.46
CA ASN A 145 -13.88 -0.99 15.82
C ASN A 145 -14.40 0.27 16.53
N GLY A 146 -15.38 0.98 15.95
CA GLY A 146 -16.01 2.17 16.54
C GLY A 146 -15.08 3.39 16.68
N LYS A 147 -13.93 3.40 15.99
CA LYS A 147 -12.92 4.46 16.14
C LYS A 147 -13.23 5.69 15.30
N VAL A 148 -13.95 5.52 14.20
CA VAL A 148 -14.33 6.57 13.25
C VAL A 148 -15.70 6.29 12.64
N SER A 149 -16.41 7.35 12.25
CA SER A 149 -17.68 7.23 11.51
C SER A 149 -17.43 7.10 10.00
N PHE A 150 -18.33 6.41 9.29
CA PHE A 150 -18.29 6.28 7.83
C PHE A 150 -18.35 7.64 7.13
N LYS A 151 -19.24 8.54 7.59
CA LYS A 151 -19.41 9.90 7.02
C LYS A 151 -18.13 10.74 7.12
N GLU A 152 -17.31 10.51 8.13
CA GLU A 152 -16.03 11.21 8.28
C GLU A 152 -14.92 10.62 7.41
N SER A 153 -15.05 9.35 7.00
CA SER A 153 -13.96 8.57 6.42
C SER A 153 -14.07 8.39 4.91
N TRP A 154 -15.17 8.80 4.28
CA TRP A 154 -15.37 8.63 2.84
C TRP A 154 -14.32 9.37 2.00
N TRP A 155 -13.90 10.57 2.45
CA TRP A 155 -12.82 11.33 1.80
C TRP A 155 -11.50 10.57 1.78
N VAL A 156 -11.19 9.86 2.88
CA VAL A 156 -9.97 9.06 3.00
C VAL A 156 -9.98 7.95 1.94
N ILE A 157 -11.12 7.26 1.79
CA ILE A 157 -11.31 6.21 0.77
C ILE A 157 -11.09 6.76 -0.64
N LEU A 158 -11.62 7.95 -0.97
CA LEU A 158 -11.43 8.55 -2.28
C LEU A 158 -9.97 8.96 -2.52
N LEU A 159 -9.33 9.60 -1.53
CA LEU A 159 -7.95 10.05 -1.59
C LEU A 159 -6.96 8.90 -1.74
N GLN A 160 -7.32 7.67 -1.35
CA GLN A 160 -6.47 6.49 -1.50
C GLN A 160 -6.10 6.15 -2.96
N PHE A 161 -6.83 6.69 -3.93
CA PHE A 161 -6.64 6.48 -5.37
C PHE A 161 -6.12 7.72 -6.10
N ILE A 162 -5.61 8.70 -5.37
CA ILE A 162 -4.99 9.90 -5.94
C ILE A 162 -3.51 9.90 -5.53
N TYR A 163 -2.64 9.89 -6.53
CA TYR A 163 -1.18 9.85 -6.32
C TYR A 163 -0.69 11.01 -5.44
N CYS A 164 0.29 10.73 -4.57
CA CYS A 164 0.79 11.58 -3.47
C CYS A 164 -0.24 11.90 -2.36
N ALA A 165 -1.49 12.15 -2.72
CA ALA A 165 -2.57 12.40 -1.76
C ALA A 165 -2.90 11.14 -0.94
N ASP A 166 -2.73 9.96 -1.52
CA ASP A 166 -2.94 8.67 -0.88
C ASP A 166 -1.98 8.42 0.31
N VAL A 167 -0.71 8.79 0.17
CA VAL A 167 0.30 8.74 1.25
C VAL A 167 -0.13 9.67 2.37
N VAL A 168 -0.42 10.93 2.05
CA VAL A 168 -0.79 11.97 3.01
C VAL A 168 -2.07 11.57 3.76
N ALA A 169 -3.10 11.13 3.03
CA ALA A 169 -4.36 10.67 3.62
C ALA A 169 -4.14 9.50 4.58
N THR A 170 -3.28 8.55 4.22
CA THR A 170 -2.98 7.39 5.07
C THR A 170 -2.20 7.78 6.33
N VAL A 171 -1.25 8.71 6.24
CA VAL A 171 -0.50 9.23 7.39
C VAL A 171 -1.44 9.98 8.34
N ILE A 172 -2.27 10.90 7.81
CA ILE A 172 -3.26 11.65 8.61
C ILE A 172 -4.23 10.68 9.29
N PHE A 173 -4.71 9.68 8.56
CA PHE A 173 -5.63 8.67 9.09
C PHE A 173 -4.99 7.85 10.22
N TYR A 174 -3.74 7.41 10.06
CA TYR A 174 -2.98 6.72 11.11
C TYR A 174 -2.81 7.59 12.37
N VAL A 175 -2.44 8.86 12.20
CA VAL A 175 -2.28 9.80 13.33
C VAL A 175 -3.61 10.02 14.05
N LYS A 176 -4.73 10.15 13.32
CA LYS A 176 -6.08 10.24 13.90
C LYS A 176 -6.39 9.00 14.74
N LEU A 177 -6.16 7.81 14.19
CA LEU A 177 -6.40 6.55 14.92
C LEU A 177 -5.49 6.39 16.13
N LYS A 178 -4.22 6.80 16.06
CA LYS A 178 -3.31 6.77 17.20
C LYS A 178 -3.82 7.64 18.35
N LYS A 179 -4.33 8.84 18.05
CA LYS A 179 -4.93 9.75 19.05
C LYS A 179 -6.20 9.16 19.67
N VAL A 180 -7.07 8.54 18.88
CA VAL A 180 -8.30 7.89 19.38
C VAL A 180 -7.96 6.73 20.32
N ASN A 181 -7.01 5.87 19.93
CA ASN A 181 -6.59 4.75 20.78
C ASN A 181 -5.87 5.20 22.07
N ALA A 182 -5.18 6.34 22.05
CA ALA A 182 -4.54 6.89 23.26
C ALA A 182 -5.56 7.48 24.26
N LYS A 183 -6.73 7.93 23.80
CA LYS A 183 -7.80 8.45 24.69
C LYS A 183 -8.62 7.35 25.36
N GLU A 184 -8.70 6.20 24.73
CA GLU A 184 -9.44 5.04 25.23
C GLU A 184 -9.05 4.59 26.66
N PRO A 185 -7.75 4.49 27.03
CA PRO A 185 -7.35 4.16 28.41
C PRO A 185 -7.76 5.24 29.43
N GLU A 186 -7.74 6.53 29.09
CA GLU A 186 -8.20 7.59 30.00
C GLU A 186 -9.71 7.53 30.28
N THR A 187 -10.51 7.21 29.27
CA THR A 187 -11.97 7.06 29.44
C THR A 187 -12.35 5.82 30.24
N VAL A 188 -11.71 4.67 29.99
CA VAL A 188 -11.97 3.45 30.77
C VAL A 188 -11.57 3.67 32.22
N GLN A 189 -10.41 4.28 32.48
CA GLN A 189 -9.95 4.57 33.84
C GLN A 189 -10.82 5.60 34.58
N LYS A 190 -11.36 6.60 33.88
CA LYS A 190 -12.32 7.56 34.46
C LYS A 190 -13.67 6.92 34.78
N VAL A 191 -14.17 6.01 33.93
CA VAL A 191 -15.41 5.26 34.20
C VAL A 191 -15.21 4.31 35.38
N THR A 192 -14.13 3.53 35.41
CA THR A 192 -13.84 2.64 36.54
C THR A 192 -13.60 3.41 37.84
N ASN A 193 -12.94 4.57 37.80
CA ASN A 193 -12.78 5.42 38.98
C ASN A 193 -14.10 6.08 39.42
N ALA A 194 -14.99 6.46 38.49
CA ALA A 194 -16.31 6.99 38.82
C ALA A 194 -17.23 5.90 39.42
N GLU A 195 -17.21 4.68 38.87
CA GLU A 195 -17.92 3.52 39.41
C GLU A 195 -17.35 3.10 40.78
N MET A 196 -16.05 3.25 41.01
CA MET A 196 -15.44 3.04 42.34
C MET A 196 -15.85 4.11 43.36
N ILE A 197 -16.01 5.37 42.96
CA ILE A 197 -16.44 6.45 43.87
C ILE A 197 -17.90 6.25 44.31
N ASP A 198 -18.78 5.75 43.43
CA ASP A 198 -20.16 5.40 43.77
C ASP A 198 -20.27 4.20 44.74
N TRP A 199 -19.21 3.39 44.85
CA TRP A 199 -19.12 2.26 45.79
C TRP A 199 -18.48 2.61 47.14
N ILE A 200 -18.05 3.85 47.35
CA ILE A 200 -17.64 4.33 48.68
C ILE A 200 -18.90 4.88 49.36
N PRO A 201 -19.61 4.09 50.21
CA PRO A 201 -20.67 4.64 51.03
C PRO A 201 -20.06 5.73 51.89
N ASN A 202 -20.67 6.92 51.89
CA ASN A 202 -20.32 8.04 52.76
C ASN A 202 -20.07 7.52 54.18
N CYS A 203 -18.80 7.41 54.56
CA CYS A 203 -18.36 7.25 55.93
C CYS A 203 -18.26 8.64 56.57
#